data_AF-A0AAD4BPS3-F1
#
_entry.id   AF-A0AAD4BPS3-F1
#
_cell.length_a   1.000
_cell.length_b   1.000
_cell.length_c   1.000
_cell.angle_alpha   90.00
_cell.angle_beta   90.00
_cell.angle_gamma   90.00
#
_symmetry.space_group_name_H-M   'P 1'
#
loop_
_entity.id
_entity.type
_entity.pdbx_description
1 polymer ?
#
loop_
_entity_poly.entity_id
_entity_poly.type
_entity_poly.pdbx_seq_one_letter_code
_entity_poly.pdbx_strand_id
1 'polypeptide(L)'
;MACQCKGLDRLFEPPCCLASQFNTSQLIVTCNSICGGRFFARCIKHQDQAGVCHHYRVVYTDGACANNGTLGAASGIGIAFGTENDRCFQFSIPVDDAIDPGGKRTSQRAELLAALQGLNKIADYDEGFFAHSPRTRRKGSDEPEIVITTDSEYVVKGVTGWLPVWKKNVGCRGGET
;
A
#
# COMPACT_ATOMS: atom_id res chain seq x y z
N MET A 1 -11.86 -21.68 -18.53
CA MET A 1 -12.66 -20.47 -18.84
C MET A 1 -11.81 -19.26 -18.49
N ALA A 2 -11.42 -18.46 -19.47
CA ALA A 2 -10.71 -17.21 -19.25
C ALA A 2 -11.74 -16.16 -18.80
N CYS A 3 -11.60 -15.68 -17.57
CA CYS A 3 -12.42 -14.62 -17.01
C CYS A 3 -11.89 -13.28 -17.54
N GLN A 4 -12.61 -12.66 -18.48
CA GLN A 4 -12.31 -11.31 -18.92
C GLN A 4 -12.81 -10.32 -17.87
N CYS A 5 -11.91 -9.81 -17.03
CA CYS A 5 -12.19 -8.63 -16.20
C CYS A 5 -12.30 -7.42 -17.13
N LYS A 6 -13.53 -6.96 -17.41
CA LYS A 6 -13.76 -5.68 -18.10
C LYS A 6 -13.78 -4.55 -17.08
N GLY A 7 -12.71 -3.75 -17.13
CA GLY A 7 -12.63 -2.32 -16.85
C GLY A 7 -13.39 -1.73 -15.65
N LEU A 8 -12.62 -1.25 -14.67
CA LEU A 8 -12.60 0.15 -14.20
C LEU A 8 -11.29 0.37 -13.43
N ASP A 9 -10.69 1.56 -13.55
CA ASP A 9 -9.34 1.89 -13.10
C ASP A 9 -9.17 1.94 -11.57
N ARG A 10 -9.26 0.80 -10.87
CA ARG A 10 -8.99 0.71 -9.45
C ARG A 10 -8.43 -0.64 -9.02
N LEU A 11 -7.46 -0.57 -8.10
CA LEU A 11 -7.24 -1.53 -7.01
C LEU A 11 -6.67 -2.90 -7.40
N PHE A 12 -5.96 -3.50 -6.45
CA PHE A 12 -5.72 -4.94 -6.46
C PHE A 12 -7.09 -5.63 -6.54
N GLU A 13 -7.51 -6.02 -7.74
CA GLU A 13 -8.67 -6.89 -7.92
C GLU A 13 -8.20 -8.31 -7.64
N PRO A 14 -8.71 -8.95 -6.57
CA PRO A 14 -8.52 -10.39 -6.43
C PRO A 14 -9.02 -11.01 -7.74
N PRO A 15 -8.23 -11.83 -8.45
CA PRO A 15 -8.69 -12.40 -9.70
C PRO A 15 -10.06 -13.05 -9.49
N CYS A 16 -10.95 -12.97 -10.48
CA CYS A 16 -12.38 -13.20 -10.28
C CYS A 16 -12.74 -14.53 -9.56
N CYS A 17 -11.86 -15.53 -9.63
CA CYS A 17 -11.97 -16.75 -8.84
C CYS A 17 -11.88 -16.53 -7.31
N LEU A 18 -11.05 -15.63 -6.78
CA LEU A 18 -11.05 -15.27 -5.35
C LEU A 18 -12.34 -14.57 -4.94
N ALA A 19 -12.83 -13.62 -5.74
CA ALA A 19 -14.06 -12.89 -5.43
C ALA A 19 -15.30 -13.81 -5.40
N SER A 20 -15.29 -14.89 -6.19
CA SER A 20 -16.34 -15.92 -6.16
C SER A 20 -16.24 -16.90 -4.98
N GLN A 21 -15.08 -16.99 -4.33
CA GLN A 21 -14.78 -17.99 -3.30
C GLN A 21 -14.69 -17.40 -1.89
N PHE A 22 -14.41 -16.10 -1.77
CA PHE A 22 -14.12 -15.44 -0.51
C PHE A 22 -14.83 -14.09 -0.42
N ASN A 23 -15.42 -13.81 0.74
CA ASN A 23 -15.92 -12.48 1.06
C ASN A 23 -14.75 -11.51 1.26
N THR A 24 -15.00 -10.20 1.16
CA THR A 24 -13.98 -9.15 1.34
C THR A 24 -13.20 -9.30 2.65
N SER A 25 -13.88 -9.66 3.75
CA SER A 25 -13.25 -9.91 5.06
C SER A 25 -12.30 -11.10 5.11
N GLN A 26 -12.35 -11.98 4.10
CA GLN A 26 -11.52 -13.19 4.00
C GLN A 26 -10.39 -13.02 2.99
N LEU A 27 -10.35 -11.93 2.22
CA LEU A 27 -9.30 -11.67 1.23
C LEU A 27 -7.97 -11.29 1.89
N ILE A 28 -8.03 -10.71 3.08
CA ILE A 28 -6.87 -10.30 3.85
C ILE A 28 -6.71 -11.28 5.00
N VAL A 29 -5.50 -11.81 5.14
CA VAL A 29 -5.15 -12.82 6.13
C VAL A 29 -3.95 -12.35 6.93
N THR A 30 -3.90 -12.76 8.20
CA THR A 30 -2.82 -12.39 9.13
C THR A 30 -1.91 -13.59 9.34
N CYS A 31 -0.60 -13.41 9.15
CA CYS A 31 0.40 -14.45 9.48
C CYS A 31 0.91 -14.26 10.91
N ASN A 32 0.31 -14.97 11.86
CA ASN A 32 0.68 -14.92 13.28
C ASN A 32 1.90 -15.79 13.63
N SER A 33 2.34 -16.69 12.74
CA SER A 33 3.44 -17.60 13.02
C SER A 33 4.79 -16.91 12.88
N ILE A 34 5.30 -16.80 11.64
CA ILE A 34 6.66 -16.34 11.37
C ILE A 34 6.70 -14.82 11.27
N CYS A 35 5.72 -14.22 10.60
CA CYS A 35 5.69 -12.78 10.36
C CYS A 35 5.16 -11.98 11.55
N GLY A 36 4.77 -12.67 12.63
CA GLY A 36 4.37 -12.06 13.89
C GLY A 36 3.22 -11.09 13.75
N GLY A 37 2.20 -11.37 12.93
CA GLY A 37 0.97 -10.57 12.81
C GLY A 37 0.83 -9.72 11.55
N ARG A 38 1.66 -9.92 10.52
CA ARG A 38 1.62 -9.13 9.27
C ARG A 38 0.40 -9.47 8.40
N PHE A 39 -0.10 -8.47 7.67
CA PHE A 39 -1.22 -8.60 6.73
C PHE A 39 -0.76 -9.03 5.33
N PHE A 40 -1.51 -9.96 4.74
CA PHE A 40 -1.28 -10.45 3.38
C PHE A 40 -2.60 -10.61 2.65
N ALA A 41 -2.60 -10.42 1.33
CA ALA A 41 -3.75 -10.77 0.49
C ALA A 41 -3.67 -12.22 0.04
N ARG A 42 -4.82 -12.89 -0.05
CA ARG A 42 -4.90 -14.26 -0.58
C ARG A 42 -4.35 -14.33 -2.00
N CYS A 43 -3.55 -15.36 -2.25
CA CYS A 43 -2.91 -15.60 -3.54
C CYS A 43 -3.45 -16.88 -4.16
N ILE A 44 -3.96 -16.81 -5.39
CA ILE A 44 -4.44 -18.00 -6.14
C ILE A 44 -3.27 -18.87 -6.61
N LYS A 45 -2.13 -18.25 -6.94
CA LYS A 45 -0.97 -18.97 -7.49
C LYS A 45 -0.32 -19.93 -6.48
N HIS A 46 -0.59 -19.75 -5.19
CA HIS A 46 0.08 -20.48 -4.11
C HIS A 46 -0.91 -21.15 -3.14
N GLN A 47 -2.10 -21.52 -3.61
CA GLN A 47 -3.14 -22.15 -2.76
C GLN A 47 -2.72 -23.51 -2.20
N ASP A 48 -1.83 -24.23 -2.88
CA ASP A 48 -1.38 -25.57 -2.47
C ASP A 48 -0.30 -25.54 -1.36
N GLN A 49 0.15 -24.36 -0.94
CA GLN A 49 1.16 -24.22 0.11
C GLN A 49 0.51 -24.23 1.50
N ALA A 50 1.03 -25.08 2.40
CA ALA A 50 0.59 -25.07 3.79
C ALA A 50 0.93 -23.74 4.47
N GLY A 51 -0.09 -22.99 4.89
CA GLY A 51 0.05 -21.73 5.63
C GLY A 51 -0.37 -20.48 4.86
N VAL A 52 -0.02 -19.31 5.40
CA VAL A 52 -0.31 -18.02 4.77
C VAL A 52 0.70 -17.76 3.65
N CYS A 53 0.20 -17.49 2.44
CA CYS A 53 1.06 -17.05 1.34
C CYS A 53 1.55 -15.62 1.59
N HIS A 54 2.85 -15.38 1.42
CA HIS A 54 3.48 -14.07 1.65
C HIS A 54 3.71 -13.25 0.37
N HIS A 55 3.11 -13.64 -0.76
CA HIS A 55 3.37 -13.01 -2.05
C HIS A 55 2.78 -11.59 -2.12
N TYR A 56 1.53 -11.38 -1.68
CA TYR A 56 0.91 -10.06 -1.65
C TYR A 56 0.93 -9.49 -0.23
N ARG A 57 1.84 -8.55 0.03
CA ARG A 57 2.03 -7.92 1.33
C ARG A 57 1.16 -6.67 1.41
N VAL A 58 0.33 -6.57 2.43
CA VAL A 58 -0.68 -5.51 2.50
C VAL A 58 -0.24 -4.42 3.46
N VAL A 59 -0.40 -3.16 3.04
CA VAL A 59 -0.29 -1.98 3.89
C VAL A 59 -1.53 -1.12 3.70
N TYR A 60 -2.19 -0.78 4.80
CA TYR A 60 -3.26 0.20 4.86
C TYR A 60 -2.68 1.57 5.15
N THR A 61 -3.18 2.59 4.45
CA THR A 61 -2.73 3.97 4.59
C THR A 61 -3.93 4.91 4.55
N ASP A 62 -3.92 5.91 5.42
CA ASP A 62 -4.90 6.99 5.49
C ASP A 62 -4.18 8.31 5.79
N GLY A 63 -4.67 9.40 5.22
CA GLY A 63 -4.12 10.74 5.41
C GLY A 63 -5.21 11.78 5.62
N ALA A 64 -5.15 12.49 6.74
CA ALA A 64 -6.16 13.49 7.09
C ALA A 64 -5.53 14.86 7.30
N CYS A 65 -6.31 15.92 7.02
CA CYS A 65 -5.92 17.29 7.32
C CYS A 65 -7.09 18.10 7.90
N ALA A 66 -6.93 18.54 9.14
CA ALA A 66 -7.79 19.55 9.72
C ALA A 66 -7.49 20.93 9.10
N ASN A 67 -8.51 21.78 8.99
CA ASN A 67 -8.42 23.11 8.36
C ASN A 67 -7.77 23.06 6.97
N ASN A 68 -8.19 22.07 6.16
CA ASN A 68 -7.60 21.67 4.89
C ASN A 68 -7.15 22.84 3.99
N GLY A 69 -5.84 23.10 3.92
CA GLY A 69 -5.25 24.11 3.06
C GLY A 69 -5.43 25.57 3.48
N THR A 70 -5.85 25.84 4.71
CA THR A 70 -5.96 27.20 5.26
C THR A 70 -4.82 27.51 6.24
N LEU A 71 -4.77 28.75 6.75
CA LEU A 71 -3.91 29.09 7.87
C LEU A 71 -4.29 28.23 9.08
N GLY A 72 -3.30 27.63 9.75
CA GLY A 72 -3.54 26.71 10.87
C GLY A 72 -3.95 25.29 10.45
N ALA A 73 -3.73 24.91 9.18
CA ALA A 73 -3.89 23.54 8.72
C ALA A 73 -2.91 22.58 9.42
N ALA A 74 -3.42 21.44 9.87
CA ALA A 74 -2.66 20.39 10.52
C ALA A 74 -3.01 19.03 9.90
N SER A 75 -2.00 18.28 9.50
CA SER A 75 -2.18 16.98 8.87
C SER A 75 -1.54 15.86 9.67
N GLY A 76 -2.11 14.66 9.54
CA GLY A 76 -1.55 13.42 10.07
C GLY A 76 -1.69 12.29 9.05
N ILE A 77 -0.85 11.28 9.17
CA ILE A 77 -0.92 10.06 8.38
C ILE A 77 -0.98 8.84 9.30
N GLY A 78 -1.80 7.86 8.90
CA GLY A 78 -1.94 6.56 9.52
C GLY A 78 -1.43 5.45 8.60
N ILE A 79 -0.69 4.51 9.15
CA ILE A 79 -0.17 3.34 8.41
C ILE A 79 -0.38 2.10 9.26
N ALA A 80 -0.92 1.02 8.68
CA ALA A 80 -1.06 -0.26 9.35
C ALA A 80 -0.76 -1.41 8.38
N PHE A 81 0.17 -2.30 8.75
CA PHE A 81 0.53 -3.46 7.94
C PHE A 81 0.66 -4.76 8.75
N GLY A 82 0.15 -4.73 9.98
CA GLY A 82 0.03 -5.89 10.86
C GLY A 82 -0.84 -5.55 12.08
N THR A 83 -1.19 -6.59 12.83
CA THR A 83 -1.91 -6.45 14.09
C THR A 83 -1.07 -5.69 15.12
N GLU A 84 -1.72 -5.01 16.04
CA GLU A 84 -1.07 -4.48 17.23
C GLU A 84 -0.60 -5.66 18.10
N ASN A 85 0.71 -5.78 18.26
CA ASN A 85 1.36 -6.78 19.09
C ASN A 85 2.74 -6.23 19.52
N ASP A 86 3.63 -7.08 20.03
CA ASP A 86 4.97 -6.68 20.47
C ASP A 86 5.84 -6.03 19.36
N ARG A 87 5.37 -5.99 18.10
CA ARG A 87 6.04 -5.33 16.97
C ARG A 87 5.30 -4.07 16.56
N CYS A 88 6.08 -3.07 16.14
CA CYS A 88 5.54 -1.79 15.65
C CYS A 88 5.11 -1.92 14.18
N PHE A 89 3.83 -2.27 13.94
CA PHE A 89 3.22 -2.36 12.60
C PHE A 89 2.14 -1.31 12.33
N GLN A 90 1.88 -0.46 13.31
CA GLN A 90 0.90 0.62 13.25
C GLN A 90 1.59 1.93 13.59
N PHE A 91 1.39 2.94 12.75
CA PHE A 91 2.04 4.23 12.86
C PHE A 91 1.02 5.34 12.73
N SER A 92 1.10 6.30 13.65
CA SER A 92 0.36 7.54 13.63
C SER A 92 1.37 8.68 13.65
N ILE A 93 1.50 9.40 12.54
CA ILE A 93 2.61 10.32 12.31
C ILE A 93 2.04 11.71 11.98
N PRO A 94 2.38 12.76 12.77
CA PRO A 94 2.04 14.12 12.40
C PRO A 94 2.85 14.53 11.16
N VAL A 95 2.21 15.19 10.20
CA VAL A 95 2.96 15.72 9.05
C VAL A 95 3.50 17.09 9.44
N ASP A 96 4.82 17.17 9.56
CA ASP A 96 5.58 18.39 9.82
C ASP A 96 6.59 18.66 8.67
N ASP A 97 7.50 19.61 8.86
CA ASP A 97 8.49 19.98 7.85
C ASP A 97 9.64 18.97 7.71
N ALA A 98 9.77 18.00 8.62
CA ALA A 98 10.70 16.89 8.44
C ALA A 98 10.17 15.88 7.42
N ILE A 99 8.84 15.71 7.36
CA ILE A 99 8.18 14.80 6.41
C ILE A 99 7.86 15.49 5.09
N ASP A 100 7.42 16.74 5.15
CA ASP A 100 6.92 17.48 3.98
C ASP A 100 7.39 18.95 4.02
N PRO A 101 8.68 19.20 3.72
CA PRO A 101 9.30 20.51 3.90
C PRO A 101 8.61 21.61 3.08
N GLY A 102 8.13 22.66 3.74
CA GLY A 102 7.43 23.78 3.09
C GLY A 102 6.12 23.37 2.41
N GLY A 103 5.65 22.15 2.64
CA GLY A 103 4.47 21.59 2.02
C GLY A 103 3.20 22.21 2.59
N LYS A 104 2.29 22.60 1.69
CA LYS A 104 0.96 23.04 2.10
C LYS A 104 0.19 21.84 2.67
N ARG A 105 -0.23 21.94 3.92
CA ARG A 105 -1.03 20.92 4.61
C ARG A 105 -2.42 20.82 3.96
N THR A 106 -2.65 19.73 3.23
CA THR A 106 -3.95 19.39 2.66
C THR A 106 -4.24 17.90 2.80
N SER A 107 -5.51 17.52 2.71
CA SER A 107 -5.93 16.11 2.76
C SER A 107 -5.33 15.32 1.59
N GLN A 108 -5.36 15.86 0.37
CA GLN A 108 -4.78 15.18 -0.80
C GLN A 108 -3.28 14.90 -0.65
N ARG A 109 -2.56 15.85 -0.05
CA ARG A 109 -1.12 15.72 0.18
C ARG A 109 -0.82 14.75 1.33
N ALA A 110 -1.61 14.78 2.40
CA ALA A 110 -1.55 13.81 3.49
C ALA A 110 -1.76 12.38 2.99
N GLU A 111 -2.74 12.15 2.12
CA GLU A 111 -3.04 10.82 1.54
C GLU A 111 -1.88 10.28 0.69
N LEU A 112 -1.29 11.14 -0.16
CA LEU A 112 -0.10 10.77 -0.93
C LEU A 112 1.10 10.44 -0.03
N LEU A 113 1.31 11.24 1.02
CA LEU A 113 2.38 11.02 1.99
C LEU A 113 2.14 9.74 2.79
N ALA A 114 0.89 9.42 3.15
CA ALA A 114 0.54 8.18 3.83
C ALA A 114 0.90 6.96 2.96
N ALA A 115 0.56 6.99 1.67
CA ALA A 115 0.93 5.95 0.71
C ALA A 115 2.46 5.80 0.58
N LEU A 116 3.19 6.91 0.43
CA LEU A 116 4.66 6.92 0.31
C LEU A 116 5.34 6.39 1.58
N GLN A 117 4.94 6.89 2.74
CA GLN A 117 5.50 6.45 4.02
C GLN A 117 5.12 5.00 4.32
N GLY A 118 3.90 4.57 3.98
CA GLY A 118 3.49 3.18 4.09
C GLY A 118 4.38 2.24 3.28
N LEU A 119 4.72 2.63 2.05
CA LEU A 119 5.67 1.90 1.20
C LEU A 119 7.07 1.82 1.81
N ASN A 120 7.59 2.93 2.35
CA ASN A 120 8.90 2.94 3.00
C ASN A 120 8.92 2.04 4.24
N LYS A 121 7.94 2.16 5.14
CA LYS A 121 7.89 1.36 6.38
C LYS A 121 7.82 -0.14 6.11
N ILE A 122 7.03 -0.54 5.12
CA ILE A 122 6.91 -1.96 4.77
C ILE A 122 8.19 -2.48 4.10
N ALA A 123 8.84 -1.68 3.26
CA ALA A 123 10.12 -2.02 2.65
C ALA A 123 11.25 -2.14 3.67
N ASP A 124 11.40 -1.15 4.57
CA ASP A 124 12.40 -1.17 5.65
C ASP A 124 12.25 -2.43 6.53
N TYR A 125 11.01 -2.78 6.86
CA TYR A 125 10.72 -3.99 7.61
C TYR A 125 11.10 -5.26 6.84
N ASP A 126 10.71 -5.33 5.56
CA ASP A 126 10.94 -6.50 4.73
C ASP A 126 12.43 -6.70 4.41
N GLU A 127 13.22 -5.62 4.26
CA GLU A 127 14.68 -5.70 4.17
C GLU A 127 15.27 -6.32 5.44
N GLY A 128 14.86 -5.86 6.63
CA GLY A 128 15.34 -6.45 7.89
C GLY A 128 14.91 -7.90 8.12
N PHE A 129 13.72 -8.29 7.63
CA PHE A 129 13.10 -9.57 7.94
C PHE A 129 13.31 -10.67 6.88
N PHE A 130 13.32 -10.31 5.60
CA PHE A 130 13.44 -11.25 4.47
C PHE A 130 14.79 -11.23 3.76
N ALA A 131 15.73 -10.33 4.09
CA ALA A 131 17.07 -10.28 3.47
C ALA A 131 17.89 -11.58 3.60
N HIS A 132 17.52 -12.47 4.52
CA HIS A 132 18.18 -13.77 4.70
C HIS A 132 17.31 -14.97 4.32
N SER A 133 16.13 -14.77 3.73
CA SER A 133 15.28 -15.89 3.32
C SER A 133 15.84 -16.53 2.04
N PRO A 134 16.18 -17.83 2.02
CA PRO A 134 16.66 -18.51 0.81
C PRO A 134 15.62 -18.53 -0.33
N ARG A 135 14.36 -18.17 -0.03
CA ARG A 135 13.22 -18.18 -0.96
C ARG A 135 13.13 -16.94 -1.85
N THR A 136 13.91 -15.89 -1.61
CA THR A 136 13.90 -14.64 -2.40
C THR A 136 14.80 -14.67 -3.63
N ARG A 137 15.50 -15.78 -3.92
CA ARG A 137 16.31 -15.93 -5.14
C ARG A 137 15.56 -16.49 -6.35
N ARG A 138 14.22 -16.41 -6.37
CA ARG A 138 13.43 -16.80 -7.56
C ARG A 138 13.40 -15.64 -8.55
N LYS A 139 14.27 -15.69 -9.57
CA LYS A 139 14.18 -14.79 -10.73
C LYS A 139 12.87 -15.06 -11.48
N GLY A 140 12.00 -14.05 -11.62
CA GLY A 140 10.77 -14.12 -12.43
C GLY A 140 9.56 -13.49 -11.75
N SER A 141 8.35 -13.79 -12.25
CA SER A 141 7.04 -13.29 -11.79
C SER A 141 6.61 -13.73 -10.37
N ASP A 142 7.55 -14.21 -9.55
CA ASP A 142 7.33 -14.75 -8.21
C ASP A 142 7.83 -13.79 -7.11
N GLU A 143 8.38 -12.63 -7.49
CA GLU A 143 8.77 -11.61 -6.52
C GLU A 143 7.54 -11.14 -5.71
N PRO A 144 7.71 -10.94 -4.40
CA PRO A 144 6.63 -10.45 -3.55
C PRO A 144 6.21 -9.05 -3.98
N GLU A 145 4.91 -8.82 -4.04
CA GLU A 145 4.30 -7.56 -4.41
C GLU A 145 3.73 -6.86 -3.17
N ILE A 146 3.83 -5.53 -3.14
CA ILE A 146 3.25 -4.69 -2.08
C ILE A 146 1.93 -4.12 -2.57
N VAL A 147 0.87 -4.35 -1.79
CA VAL A 147 -0.48 -3.83 -2.02
C VAL A 147 -0.72 -2.67 -1.05
N ILE A 148 -0.69 -1.45 -1.59
CA ILE A 148 -1.10 -0.24 -0.86
C ILE A 148 -2.62 -0.14 -0.91
N THR A 149 -3.24 -0.11 0.26
CA THR A 149 -4.70 -0.05 0.43
C THR A 149 -5.07 1.29 1.05
N THR A 150 -5.83 2.09 0.32
CA THR A 150 -6.29 3.43 0.69
C THR A 150 -7.70 3.65 0.16
N ASP A 151 -8.50 4.44 0.85
CA ASP A 151 -9.81 4.91 0.40
C ASP A 151 -9.71 6.19 -0.48
N SER A 152 -8.52 6.78 -0.57
CA SER A 152 -8.25 7.95 -1.40
C SER A 152 -8.28 7.65 -2.89
N GLU A 153 -9.41 7.94 -3.54
CA GLU A 153 -9.52 7.86 -5.00
C GLU A 153 -8.49 8.76 -5.70
N TYR A 154 -8.08 9.86 -5.05
CA TYR A 154 -7.03 10.75 -5.52
C TYR A 154 -5.68 10.02 -5.66
N VAL A 155 -5.29 9.24 -4.64
CA VAL A 155 -4.06 8.42 -4.70
C VAL A 155 -4.20 7.34 -5.77
N VAL A 156 -5.31 6.60 -5.76
CA VAL A 156 -5.53 5.49 -6.71
C VAL A 156 -5.45 5.98 -8.16
N LYS A 157 -6.28 6.95 -8.55
CA LYS A 157 -6.28 7.49 -9.92
C LYS A 157 -4.98 8.22 -10.26
N GLY A 158 -4.39 8.91 -9.28
CA GLY A 158 -3.12 9.60 -9.43
C GLY A 158 -2.02 8.67 -9.90
N VAL A 159 -1.87 7.52 -9.24
CA VAL A 159 -0.82 6.55 -9.55
C VAL A 159 -1.16 5.71 -10.79
N THR A 160 -2.39 5.22 -10.92
CA THR A 160 -2.73 4.24 -11.98
C THR A 160 -3.10 4.88 -13.32
N GLY A 161 -3.64 6.11 -13.30
CA GLY A 161 -4.17 6.77 -14.50
C GLY A 161 -3.44 8.05 -14.87
N TRP A 162 -3.32 9.00 -13.94
CA TRP A 162 -2.83 10.35 -14.25
C TRP A 162 -1.31 10.40 -14.42
N LEU A 163 -0.55 9.81 -13.51
CA LEU A 163 0.92 9.85 -13.53
C LEU A 163 1.52 9.28 -14.82
N PRO A 164 1.08 8.13 -15.37
CA PRO A 164 1.56 7.64 -16.66
C PRO A 164 1.35 8.63 -17.80
N VAL A 165 0.18 9.27 -17.84
CA VAL A 165 -0.17 10.27 -18.86
C VAL A 165 0.68 11.54 -18.69
N TRP A 166 0.88 12.03 -17.47
CA TRP A 166 1.72 13.19 -17.18
C TRP A 166 3.18 12.95 -17.58
N LYS A 167 3.73 11.78 -17.28
CA LYS A 167 5.08 11.39 -17.70
C LYS A 167 5.22 11.39 -19.23
N LYS A 168 4.20 10.92 -19.95
CA LYS A 168 4.19 10.85 -21.41
C LYS A 168 4.05 12.23 -22.08
N ASN A 169 3.19 13.10 -21.55
CA ASN A 169 2.73 14.30 -22.28
C ASN A 169 3.58 15.56 -22.04
N VAL A 170 4.21 15.72 -20.88
CA VAL A 170 4.83 17.00 -20.51
C VAL A 170 6.22 16.88 -19.90
N GLY A 171 6.70 15.67 -19.63
CA GLY A 171 7.96 15.43 -18.93
C GLY A 171 7.95 16.09 -17.56
N CYS A 172 7.07 15.62 -16.65
CA CYS A 172 6.92 16.05 -15.25
C CYS A 172 7.63 17.37 -14.91
N ARG A 173 7.14 18.51 -15.41
CA ARG A 173 7.69 19.81 -15.04
C ARG A 173 7.23 20.12 -13.63
N GLY A 174 8.03 19.74 -12.64
CA GLY A 174 7.85 20.18 -11.26
C GLY A 174 7.86 21.71 -11.27
N GLY A 175 6.78 22.32 -10.79
CA GLY A 175 6.74 23.77 -10.61
C GLY A 175 7.71 24.14 -9.51
N GLU A 176 8.92 24.57 -9.88
CA GLU A 176 9.65 25.55 -9.10
C GLU A 176 8.95 26.90 -9.34
N THR A 177 8.12 27.29 -8.39
CA THR A 177 7.63 28.67 -8.23
C THR A 177 8.12 29.19 -6.90
#